data_AF-A0A1V5E5T7-F1
#
_entry.id   AF-A0A1V5E5T7-F1
#
_cell.length_a   1.000
_cell.length_b   1.000
_cell.length_c   1.000
_cell.angle_alpha   90.00
_cell.angle_beta   90.00
_cell.angle_gamma   90.00
#
_symmetry.space_group_name_H-M   'P 1'
#
loop_
_entity.id
_entity.type
_entity.pdbx_description
1 polymer ?
#
loop_
_entity_poly.entity_id
_entity_poly.type
_entity_poly.pdbx_seq_one_letter_code
_entity_poly.pdbx_strand_id
1 'polypeptide(L)' 'MKLPPQHIDEGPKGILKDLEALGVIQFLAGERIQMPDVYRIAFTLGRRGGVKPLR' A
#
# COMPACT_ATOMS: atom_id res chain seq x y z
N MET A 1 -9.71 13.88 21.05
CA MET A 1 -10.56 14.14 19.86
C MET A 1 -10.06 13.26 18.72
N LYS A 2 -10.93 12.47 18.08
CA LYS A 2 -10.58 11.70 16.88
C LYS A 2 -10.88 12.58 15.67
N LEU A 3 -9.84 13.12 15.04
CA LEU A 3 -10.00 13.88 13.81
C LEU A 3 -10.41 12.93 12.68
N PRO A 4 -11.29 13.35 11.77
CA PRO A 4 -11.57 12.56 10.58
C PRO A 4 -10.30 12.45 9.71
N PRO A 5 -10.22 11.43 8.84
CA PRO A 5 -9.19 11.37 7.80
C PRO A 5 -9.15 12.67 6.98
N GLN A 6 -7.95 13.11 6.61
CA GLN A 6 -7.76 14.45 6.04
C GLN A 6 -8.38 14.59 4.64
N HIS A 7 -8.46 13.48 3.90
CA HIS A 7 -8.92 13.47 2.51
C HIS A 7 -10.26 12.74 2.33
N ILE A 8 -11.15 12.80 3.33
CA ILE A 8 -12.42 12.04 3.34
C ILE A 8 -13.31 12.33 2.12
N ASP A 9 -13.31 13.56 1.61
CA ASP A 9 -14.14 13.99 0.48
C ASP A 9 -13.61 13.53 -0.89
N GLU A 10 -12.39 13.00 -0.95
CA GLU A 10 -11.78 12.49 -2.20
C GLU A 10 -12.11 11.01 -2.47
N GLY A 11 -12.95 10.40 -1.63
CA GLY A 11 -13.34 9.00 -1.74
C GLY A 11 -12.15 8.03 -1.64
N PRO A 12 -12.10 6.96 -2.45
CA PRO A 12 -11.03 5.95 -2.36
C PRO A 12 -9.62 6.49 -2.55
N LYS A 13 -9.44 7.53 -3.37
CA LYS A 13 -8.12 8.15 -3.60
C LYS A 13 -7.60 8.88 -2.36
N GLY A 14 -8.49 9.53 -1.62
CA GLY A 14 -8.15 10.19 -0.37
C GLY A 14 -7.66 9.22 0.70
N ILE A 15 -8.31 8.05 0.79
CA ILE A 15 -7.88 6.98 1.68
C ILE A 15 -6.44 6.55 1.37
N LEU A 16 -6.11 6.39 0.08
CA LEU A 16 -4.74 6.00 -0.32
C LEU A 16 -3.71 7.08 0.03
N LYS A 17 -4.04 8.37 -0.14
CA LYS A 17 -3.17 9.48 0.28
C LYS A 17 -2.94 9.48 1.78
N ASP A 18 -3.99 9.27 2.57
CA ASP A 18 -3.89 9.21 4.03
C ASP A 18 -3.02 8.02 4.47
N LEU A 19 -3.17 6.86 3.82
CA LEU A 19 -2.34 5.68 4.11
C LEU A 19 -0.87 5.86 3.73
N GLU A 20 -0.58 6.55 2.63
CA GLU A 20 0.79 6.92 2.26
C GLU A 20 1.40 7.91 3.26
N ALA A 21 0.66 8.95 3.65
CA ALA A 21 1.11 9.94 4.62
C ALA A 21 1.41 9.33 5.99
N LEU A 22 0.69 8.27 6.37
CA LEU A 22 0.95 7.49 7.59
C LEU A 22 2.09 6.48 7.44
N GLY A 23 2.66 6.31 6.24
CA GLY A 23 3.74 5.35 5.96
C GLY A 23 3.30 3.89 5.91
N VAL A 24 1.98 3.62 5.78
CA VAL A 24 1.43 2.26 5.70
C VAL A 24 1.64 1.65 4.32
N ILE A 25 1.56 2.48 3.29
CA ILE A 25 1.82 2.12 1.89
C ILE A 25 2.79 3.12 1.28
N GLN A 26 3.36 2.75 0.14
CA GLN A 26 4.22 3.64 -0.65
C GLN A 26 3.83 3.54 -2.12
N PHE A 27 3.66 4.69 -2.78
CA PHE A 27 3.54 4.73 -4.22
C PHE A 27 4.92 4.66 -4.89
N LEU A 28 4.99 3.84 -5.93
CA LEU A 28 6.08 3.75 -6.89
C LEU A 28 5.74 4.57 -8.13
N ALA A 29 6.74 4.80 -8.98
CA ALA A 29 6.55 5.43 -10.28
C ALA A 29 5.45 4.71 -11.09
N GLY A 30 4.55 5.52 -11.67
CA GLY A 30 3.43 5.07 -12.49
C GLY A 30 2.21 4.60 -11.69
N GLU A 31 1.90 5.24 -10.56
CA GLU A 31 0.71 4.94 -9.72
C GLU A 31 0.65 3.51 -9.14
N ARG A 32 1.78 2.80 -9.15
CA ARG A 32 1.88 1.45 -8.58
C ARG A 32 2.07 1.56 -7.07
N ILE A 33 1.55 0.62 -6.30
CA ILE A 33 1.75 0.56 -4.85
C ILE A 33 2.73 -0.57 -4.52
N GLN A 34 3.72 -0.28 -3.66
CA GLN A 34 4.52 -1.32 -3.01
C GLN A 34 3.61 -2.09 -2.06
N MET A 35 3.26 -3.34 -2.42
CA MET A 35 2.34 -4.14 -1.62
C MET A 35 3.02 -4.62 -0.32
N PRO A 36 2.50 -4.27 0.87
CA PRO A 36 3.07 -4.74 2.13
C PRO A 36 2.92 -6.25 2.29
N ASP A 37 3.85 -6.88 3.00
CA ASP A 37 3.95 -8.34 3.09
C ASP A 37 2.71 -9.01 3.72
N VAL A 38 2.06 -8.34 4.69
CA VAL A 38 0.81 -8.82 5.30
C VAL A 38 -0.27 -9.03 4.24
N TYR A 39 -0.46 -8.07 3.35
CA TYR A 39 -1.42 -8.19 2.25
C TYR A 39 -0.98 -9.25 1.24
N ARG A 40 0.33 -9.42 1.04
CA ARG A 40 0.83 -10.46 0.13
C ARG A 40 0.52 -11.86 0.62
N ILE A 41 0.64 -12.10 1.93
CA ILE A 41 0.31 -13.38 2.57
C ILE A 41 -1.20 -13.59 2.60
N ALA A 42 -1.96 -12.60 3.09
CA ALA A 42 -3.40 -12.71 3.31
C ALA A 42 -4.19 -13.00 2.02
N PHE A 43 -3.73 -12.45 0.88
CA PHE A 43 -4.39 -12.61 -0.41
C PHE A 43 -3.66 -13.60 -1.34
N THR A 44 -2.70 -14.37 -0.82
CA THR A 44 -1.92 -15.33 -1.60
C THR A 44 -1.27 -14.70 -2.85
N LEU A 45 -0.92 -13.41 -2.74
CA LEU A 45 -0.20 -12.67 -3.78
C LEU A 45 1.28 -13.06 -3.71
N GLY A 46 1.61 -14.15 -4.41
CA GLY A 46 2.97 -14.63 -4.55
C GLY A 46 3.92 -13.58 -5.14
N ARG A 47 5.22 -13.73 -4.93
CA ARG A 47 6.23 -12.91 -5.61
C ARG A 47 6.10 -13.14 -7.12
N ARG A 48 5.72 -12.11 -7.87
CA ARG A 48 5.82 -12.11 -9.34
C ARG A 48 7.19 -11.64 -9.84
N GLY A 49 8.19 -11.52 -8.97
CA GLY A 49 9.55 -11.12 -9.32
C GLY A 49 10.56 -11.19 -8.16
N GLY A 50 11.84 -11.25 -8.53
CA GLY A 50 13.00 -11.38 -7.64
C GLY A 50 13.84 -12.61 -7.97
N VAL A 51 15.17 -12.49 -7.84
CA VAL A 51 16.12 -13.60 -8.05
C VAL A 51 15.76 -14.74 -7.09
N LYS A 52 15.71 -15.97 -7.61
CA LYS A 52 15.50 -17.17 -6.79
C LYS A 52 16.53 -17.14 -5.64
N PRO A 53 16.11 -17.30 -4.38
CA PRO A 53 17.07 -17.38 -3.28
C PRO A 53 18.04 -18.52 -3.57
N LEU A 54 19.33 -18.21 -3.63
CA LEU A 54 20.39 -19.21 -3.69
C LEU A 54 20.36 -19.95 -2.35
N ARG A 55 20.31 -21.28 -2.43
CA ARG A 55 20.47 -22.17 -1.28
C ARG A 55 21.86 -22.01 -0.67
#